data_AF-A0A1Z5HNR1-F1
#
_entry.id   AF-A0A1Z5HNR1-F1
#
_cell.length_a   1.000
_cell.length_b   1.000
_cell.length_c   1.000
_cell.angle_alpha   90.00
_cell.angle_beta   90.00
_cell.angle_gamma   90.00
#
_symmetry.space_group_name_H-M   'P 1'
#
loop_
_entity.id
_entity.type
_entity.pdbx_description
1 polymer ?
#
loop_
_entity_poly.entity_id
_entity_poly.type
_entity_poly.pdbx_seq_one_letter_code
_entity_poly.pdbx_strand_id
1 'polypeptide(L)'
;MYNLKDCDESHYEMVLLRLVREIETARWALYEIKKGSKIGKILKDIIFLISTEPRLKEETNCIDVGWLAERLVATGFDENLVTQVITRLFSPKTGH
;
A
#
# COMPACT_ATOMS: atom_id res chain seq x y z
N MET A 1 -7.26 -19.04 -12.35
CA MET A 1 -8.10 -17.97 -11.76
C MET A 1 -7.82 -17.97 -10.26
N TYR A 2 -7.00 -17.03 -9.77
CA TYR A 2 -6.74 -16.93 -8.32
C TYR A 2 -7.94 -16.23 -7.68
N ASN A 3 -8.60 -16.92 -6.75
CA ASN A 3 -9.76 -16.42 -6.03
C ASN A 3 -9.27 -15.48 -4.92
N LEU A 4 -9.09 -14.21 -5.28
CA LEU A 4 -8.53 -13.10 -4.48
C LEU A 4 -9.47 -12.58 -3.37
N LYS A 5 -10.29 -13.43 -2.75
CA LYS A 5 -11.24 -12.97 -1.71
C LYS A 5 -10.71 -13.06 -0.28
N ASP A 6 -9.64 -13.80 -0.04
CA ASP A 6 -8.98 -13.91 1.26
C ASP A 6 -7.46 -13.83 1.08
N CYS A 7 -6.94 -12.63 0.85
CA CYS A 7 -5.54 -12.39 1.22
C CYS A 7 -5.50 -12.36 2.75
N ASP A 8 -4.92 -13.42 3.33
CA ASP A 8 -4.78 -13.66 4.77
C ASP A 8 -4.08 -12.48 5.46
N GLU A 9 -4.48 -12.14 6.70
CA GLU A 9 -3.91 -10.99 7.45
C GLU A 9 -2.38 -11.05 7.54
N SER A 10 -1.85 -12.27 7.65
CA SER A 10 -0.42 -12.59 7.66
C SER A 10 0.30 -12.14 6.39
N HIS A 11 -0.40 -12.14 5.23
CA HIS A 11 0.16 -11.69 3.95
C HIS A 11 0.30 -10.17 3.91
N TYR A 12 -0.71 -9.43 4.36
CA TYR A 12 -0.64 -7.96 4.42
C TYR A 12 0.44 -7.49 5.38
N GLU A 13 0.54 -8.12 6.55
CA GLU A 13 1.60 -7.83 7.52
C GLU A 13 2.99 -8.07 6.93
N MET A 14 3.21 -9.21 6.27
CA MET A 14 4.48 -9.53 5.63
C MET A 14 4.86 -8.53 4.52
N VAL A 15 3.92 -8.15 3.66
CA VAL A 15 4.19 -7.18 2.60
C VAL A 15 4.45 -5.80 3.19
N LEU A 16 3.67 -5.36 4.17
CA LEU A 16 3.85 -4.05 4.82
C LEU A 16 5.19 -3.94 5.56
N LEU A 17 5.63 -5.00 6.25
CA LEU A 17 6.95 -5.05 6.90
C LEU A 17 8.12 -5.00 5.91
N ARG A 18 7.90 -5.41 4.65
CA ARG A 18 8.88 -5.30 3.56
C ARG A 18 8.81 -3.96 2.84
N LEU A 19 7.62 -3.37 2.77
CA LEU A 19 7.32 -2.15 2.03
C LEU A 19 7.68 -0.89 2.83
N VAL A 20 7.41 -0.91 4.13
CA VAL A 20 7.47 0.25 5.01
C VAL A 20 8.59 0.05 6.02
N ARG A 21 9.59 0.92 6.01
CA ARG A 21 10.71 0.85 6.97
C ARG A 21 10.29 1.24 8.40
N GLU A 22 9.24 2.03 8.56
CA GLU A 22 8.72 2.47 9.85
C GLU A 22 7.62 1.55 10.39
N ILE A 23 7.87 0.94 11.55
CA ILE A 23 6.93 0.05 12.24
C ILE A 23 5.60 0.76 12.55
N GLU A 24 5.63 2.05 12.91
CA GLU A 24 4.42 2.83 13.20
C GLU A 24 3.51 2.97 11.97
N THR A 25 4.09 3.22 10.80
CA THR A 25 3.37 3.33 9.54
C THR A 25 2.81 1.97 9.11
N ALA A 26 3.56 0.88 9.29
CA ALA A 26 3.05 -0.47 9.05
C ALA A 26 1.86 -0.81 9.97
N ARG A 27 1.93 -0.47 11.27
CA ARG A 27 0.83 -0.65 12.23
C ARG A 27 -0.40 0.16 11.88
N TRP A 28 -0.21 1.43 11.52
CA TRP A 28 -1.30 2.30 11.04
C TRP A 28 -1.97 1.71 9.80
N ALA A 29 -1.19 1.24 8.83
CA ALA A 29 -1.73 0.64 7.62
C ALA A 29 -2.55 -0.63 7.91
N LEU A 30 -2.03 -1.52 8.77
CA LEU A 30 -2.76 -2.70 9.22
C LEU A 30 -4.06 -2.36 9.95
N TYR A 31 -4.04 -1.34 10.82
CA TYR A 31 -5.23 -0.88 11.53
C TYR A 31 -6.33 -0.40 10.56
N GLU A 32 -5.97 0.43 9.57
CA GLU A 32 -6.93 0.94 8.58
C GLU A 32 -7.51 -0.18 7.70
N ILE A 33 -6.67 -1.15 7.32
CA ILE A 33 -7.07 -2.37 6.59
C ILE A 33 -8.10 -3.17 7.40
N LYS A 34 -7.84 -3.43 8.68
CA LYS A 34 -8.73 -4.20 9.58
C LYS A 34 -10.06 -3.49 9.80
N LYS A 35 -10.04 -2.17 9.92
CA LYS A 35 -11.25 -1.35 10.09
C LYS A 35 -12.12 -1.31 8.82
N GLY A 36 -11.60 -1.70 7.66
CA GLY A 36 -12.32 -1.64 6.39
C GLY A 36 -12.60 -0.20 5.93
N SER A 37 -11.77 0.75 6.34
CA SER A 37 -11.92 2.17 5.97
C SER A 37 -11.65 2.38 4.48
N LYS A 38 -11.98 3.57 3.96
CA LYS A 38 -11.59 3.95 2.58
C LYS A 38 -10.07 3.90 2.39
N ILE A 39 -9.32 4.31 3.42
CA ILE A 39 -7.85 4.22 3.46
C ILE A 39 -7.42 2.75 3.42
N GLY A 40 -8.04 1.88 4.22
CA GLY A 40 -7.77 0.45 4.22
C GLY A 40 -7.97 -0.21 2.85
N LYS A 41 -9.00 0.22 2.10
CA LYS A 41 -9.21 -0.25 0.72
C LYS A 41 -8.09 0.19 -0.22
N ILE A 42 -7.68 1.45 -0.15
CA ILE A 42 -6.54 1.97 -0.93
C ILE A 42 -5.26 1.19 -0.60
N LEU A 43 -4.98 0.94 0.69
CA LEU A 43 -3.81 0.18 1.13
C LEU A 43 -3.83 -1.28 0.62
N LYS A 44 -5.00 -1.92 0.58
CA LYS A 44 -5.14 -3.26 -0.01
C LYS A 44 -4.81 -3.24 -1.50
N ASP A 45 -5.30 -2.26 -2.24
CA ASP A 45 -5.01 -2.12 -3.67
C ASP A 45 -3.52 -1.82 -3.92
N ILE A 46 -2.89 -1.00 -3.07
CA ILE A 46 -1.44 -0.76 -3.11
C ILE A 46 -0.67 -2.08 -2.95
N ILE A 47 -0.98 -2.85 -1.89
CA ILE A 47 -0.33 -4.14 -1.63
C ILE A 47 -0.57 -5.10 -2.78
N PHE A 48 -1.78 -5.14 -3.34
CA PHE A 48 -2.13 -5.96 -4.48
C PHE A 48 -1.28 -5.58 -5.70
N LEU A 49 -1.25 -4.31 -6.11
CA LEU A 49 -0.49 -3.84 -7.27
C LEU A 49 1.00 -4.17 -7.16
N ILE A 50 1.59 -3.96 -5.97
CA ILE A 50 2.99 -4.29 -5.72
C ILE A 50 3.23 -5.80 -5.76
N SER A 51 2.28 -6.59 -5.26
CA SER A 51 2.36 -8.05 -5.22
C SER A 51 2.05 -8.72 -6.55
N THR A 52 1.41 -8.03 -7.50
CA THR A 52 1.10 -8.57 -8.82
C THR A 52 2.08 -8.08 -9.89
N GLU A 53 2.63 -6.88 -9.76
CA GLU A 53 3.54 -6.35 -10.76
C GLU A 53 4.96 -6.93 -10.63
N PRO A 54 5.43 -7.73 -11.61
CA PRO A 54 6.75 -8.36 -11.53
C PRO A 54 7.88 -7.33 -11.39
N ARG A 55 7.71 -6.16 -12.00
CA ARG A 55 8.67 -5.05 -11.96
C ARG A 55 8.83 -4.43 -10.56
N LEU A 56 7.85 -4.62 -9.67
CA LEU A 56 7.86 -4.09 -8.31
C LEU A 56 8.24 -5.16 -7.27
N LYS A 57 8.30 -6.45 -7.67
CA LYS A 57 8.63 -7.57 -6.78
C LYS A 57 10.10 -7.65 -6.39
N GLU A 58 11.00 -7.11 -7.20
CA GLU A 58 12.44 -7.36 -7.06
C GLU A 58 13.20 -6.22 -6.36
N GLU A 59 12.70 -4.98 -6.39
CA GLU A 59 13.34 -3.84 -5.70
C GLU A 59 12.30 -2.89 -5.07
N THR A 60 12.06 -3.04 -3.77
CA THR A 60 11.19 -2.13 -2.98
C THR A 60 11.74 -0.70 -2.91
N ASN A 61 12.98 -0.46 -3.31
CA ASN A 61 13.61 0.86 -3.30
C ASN A 61 13.23 1.74 -4.50
N CYS A 62 12.55 1.22 -5.52
CA CYS A 62 12.19 1.95 -6.74
C CYS A 62 10.70 1.86 -7.08
N ILE A 63 9.82 1.91 -6.08
CA ILE A 63 8.38 2.03 -6.33
C ILE A 63 8.10 3.41 -6.90
N ASP A 64 7.64 3.44 -8.15
CA ASP A 64 7.14 4.66 -8.78
C ASP A 64 5.80 5.05 -8.16
N VAL A 65 5.85 5.98 -7.21
CA VAL A 65 4.69 6.50 -6.50
C VAL A 65 3.70 7.23 -7.42
N GLY A 66 4.18 7.82 -8.52
CA GLY A 66 3.34 8.49 -9.51
C GLY A 66 2.48 7.48 -10.26
N TRP A 67 3.11 6.43 -10.78
CA TRP A 67 2.40 5.32 -11.42
C TRP A 67 1.37 4.67 -10.48
N LEU A 68 1.73 4.49 -9.21
CA LEU A 68 0.83 3.91 -8.20
C LEU A 68 -0.40 4.80 -7.97
N ALA A 69 -0.20 6.11 -7.87
CA ALA A 69 -1.27 7.08 -7.70
C ALA A 69 -2.24 7.07 -8.89
N GLU A 70 -1.70 7.13 -10.12
CA GLU A 70 -2.50 7.09 -11.35
C GLU A 70 -3.38 5.83 -11.42
N ARG A 71 -2.84 4.67 -11.05
CA ARG A 71 -3.58 3.40 -11.04
C ARG A 71 -4.71 3.40 -10.02
N LEU A 72 -4.49 3.93 -8.83
CA LEU A 72 -5.53 4.00 -7.78
C LEU A 72 -6.62 5.01 -8.12
N VAL A 73 -6.28 6.13 -8.74
CA VAL A 73 -7.29 7.08 -9.23
C VAL A 73 -8.11 6.45 -10.36
N ALA A 74 -7.46 5.71 -11.26
CA ALA A 74 -8.14 4.99 -12.33
C ALA A 74 -9.08 3.87 -11.84
N THR A 75 -8.88 3.31 -10.64
CA THR A 75 -9.83 2.38 -10.00
C THR A 75 -11.01 3.07 -9.33
N GLY A 76 -11.03 4.41 -9.32
CA GLY A 76 -12.13 5.24 -8.82
C GLY A 76 -11.94 5.78 -7.40
N PHE A 77 -10.72 5.73 -6.85
CA PHE A 77 -10.42 6.42 -5.60
C PHE A 77 -10.25 7.93 -5.80
N ASP A 78 -10.55 8.68 -4.73
CA ASP A 78 -10.31 10.12 -4.67
C ASP A 78 -8.80 10.42 -4.70
N GLU A 79 -8.36 11.25 -5.64
CA GLU A 79 -6.94 11.60 -5.87
C GLU A 79 -6.27 12.20 -4.64
N ASN A 80 -6.98 13.06 -3.91
CA ASN A 80 -6.43 13.70 -2.72
C ASN A 80 -6.20 12.66 -1.61
N LEU A 81 -7.17 11.76 -1.41
CA LEU A 81 -7.04 10.66 -0.47
C LEU A 81 -5.93 9.69 -0.87
N VAL A 82 -5.81 9.33 -2.15
CA VAL A 82 -4.73 8.48 -2.67
C VAL A 82 -3.37 9.12 -2.39
N THR A 83 -3.20 10.39 -2.74
CA THR A 83 -1.97 11.15 -2.50
C THR A 83 -1.58 11.16 -1.03
N GLN A 84 -2.54 11.41 -0.12
CA GLN A 84 -2.30 11.38 1.33
C GLN A 84 -1.84 10.01 1.83
N VAL A 85 -2.47 8.93 1.34
CA VAL A 85 -2.11 7.55 1.73
C VAL A 85 -0.72 7.19 1.25
N ILE A 86 -0.40 7.46 -0.03
CA ILE A 86 0.92 7.20 -0.62
C ILE A 86 1.99 8.01 0.09
N THR A 87 1.75 9.31 0.31
CA THR A 87 2.69 10.18 1.03
C THR A 87 2.96 9.62 2.42
N ARG A 88 1.93 9.25 3.18
CA ARG A 88 2.13 8.68 4.51
C ARG A 88 2.87 7.33 4.48
N LEU A 89 2.64 6.52 3.46
CA LEU A 89 3.22 5.19 3.33
C LEU A 89 4.70 5.22 2.92
N PHE A 90 5.09 6.18 2.07
CA PHE A 90 6.41 6.25 1.45
C PHE A 90 7.23 7.50 1.83
N SER A 91 6.67 8.46 2.56
CA SER A 91 7.46 9.60 3.04
C SER A 91 8.54 9.10 3.98
N PRO A 92 9.81 9.44 3.74
CA PRO A 92 10.83 9.32 4.77
C PRO A 92 10.47 10.32 5.87
N LYS A 93 10.36 9.89 7.13
CA LYS A 93 10.61 10.85 8.22
C LYS A 93 12.03 11.36 8.02
N THR A 94 12.17 12.58 7.52
CA THR A 94 13.36 13.39 7.80
C THR A 94 13.46 13.46 9.32
N GLY A 95 14.35 12.64 9.88
CA GLY A 95 14.71 12.72 11.29
C GLY A 95 15.16 14.14 11.61
N HIS A 96 14.52 14.74 12.60
CA HIS A 96 14.99 15.92 13.30
C HIS A 96 15.48 15.46 14.68
#